data_AF-T0R1Q4-F1
#
_entry.id   AF-T0R1Q4-F1
#
_cell.length_a   1.000
_cell.length_b   1.000
_cell.length_c   1.000
_cell.angle_alpha   90.00
_cell.angle_beta   90.00
_cell.angle_gamma   90.00
#
_symmetry.space_group_name_H-M   'P 1'
#
loop_
_entity.id
_entity.type
_entity.pdbx_description
1 polymer ?
#
loop_
_entity_poly.entity_id
_entity_poly.type
_entity_poly.pdbx_seq_one_letter_code
_entity_poly.pdbx_strand_id
1 'polypeptide(L)'
;MDQAPSIACRFNGCENIALPNLAKCDFHRHRLPCQVHDCNNIVHDGCDANARGGGFCARHAKVHVKHVCLEPLCNSVAHAKSKCVRHGGGRRCREPECHTLARSGGFCRRHADGPMKMDDEPNWHDIEVGMDHVPTFEDLDQSILDCILATTEPMMTTMLF
;
A
#
# COMPACT_ATOMS: atom_id res chain seq x y z
N MET A 1 -3.40 -37.31 -34.06
CA MET A 1 -3.29 -35.99 -33.40
C MET A 1 -2.99 -36.28 -31.94
N ASP A 2 -1.71 -36.42 -31.61
CA ASP A 2 -1.29 -36.86 -30.27
C ASP A 2 -1.35 -35.70 -29.29
N GLN A 3 -2.40 -35.66 -28.48
CA GLN A 3 -2.45 -34.79 -27.31
C GLN A 3 -1.49 -35.36 -26.25
N ALA A 4 -0.34 -34.70 -26.10
CA ALA A 4 0.60 -34.99 -25.03
C ALA A 4 -0.12 -34.94 -23.67
N PRO A 5 0.21 -35.85 -22.73
CA PRO A 5 -0.43 -35.89 -21.42
C PRO A 5 -0.22 -34.56 -20.68
N SER A 6 -1.32 -33.97 -20.21
CA SER A 6 -1.32 -32.76 -19.39
C SER A 6 -0.83 -33.07 -17.98
N ILE A 7 0.47 -32.91 -17.76
CA ILE A 7 1.11 -33.12 -16.45
C ILE A 7 0.83 -31.91 -15.56
N ALA A 8 0.58 -32.14 -14.27
CA ALA A 8 0.42 -31.04 -13.29
C ALA A 8 1.75 -30.30 -13.08
N CYS A 9 1.67 -29.01 -12.74
CA CYS A 9 2.84 -28.22 -12.38
C CYS A 9 3.57 -28.89 -11.20
N ARG A 10 4.89 -29.07 -11.31
CA ARG A 10 5.73 -29.67 -10.25
C ARG A 10 5.90 -28.77 -9.01
N PHE A 11 5.14 -27.70 -8.92
CA PHE A 11 5.21 -26.77 -7.80
C PHE A 11 4.24 -27.28 -6.73
N ASN A 12 4.72 -27.50 -5.52
CA ASN A 12 3.94 -28.16 -4.48
C ASN A 12 2.65 -27.37 -4.19
N GLY A 13 1.50 -28.05 -4.21
CA GLY A 13 0.18 -27.43 -4.05
C GLY A 13 -0.33 -26.63 -5.26
N CYS A 14 0.38 -26.64 -6.40
CA CYS A 14 -0.12 -26.00 -7.62
C CYS A 14 -0.94 -26.98 -8.46
N GLU A 15 -2.23 -26.70 -8.60
CA GLU A 15 -3.16 -27.50 -9.41
C GLU A 15 -3.11 -27.14 -10.91
N ASN A 16 -2.37 -26.10 -11.29
CA ASN A 16 -2.29 -25.67 -12.68
C ASN A 16 -1.56 -26.70 -13.55
N ILE A 17 -2.03 -26.83 -14.79
CA ILE A 17 -1.41 -27.70 -15.79
C ILE A 17 -0.07 -27.11 -16.22
N ALA A 18 0.92 -27.98 -16.36
CA ALA A 18 2.24 -27.62 -16.84
C ALA A 18 2.23 -27.31 -18.34
N LEU A 19 3.04 -26.36 -18.78
CA LEU A 19 3.17 -26.01 -20.20
C LEU A 19 3.74 -27.20 -20.99
N PRO A 20 3.37 -27.36 -22.28
CA PRO A 20 3.98 -28.37 -23.14
C PRO A 20 5.51 -28.25 -23.11
N ASN A 21 6.21 -29.35 -22.80
CA ASN A 21 7.67 -29.44 -22.63
C ASN A 21 8.26 -28.77 -21.38
N LEU A 22 7.45 -28.32 -20.44
CA LEU A 22 7.92 -27.77 -19.18
C LEU A 22 7.17 -28.41 -18.02
N ALA A 23 7.87 -28.77 -16.94
CA ALA A 23 7.22 -29.29 -15.72
C ALA A 23 6.55 -28.18 -14.87
N LYS A 24 6.22 -27.03 -15.46
CA LYS A 24 5.70 -25.82 -14.76
C LYS A 24 4.58 -25.15 -15.54
N CYS A 25 3.60 -24.59 -14.84
CA CYS A 25 2.53 -23.77 -15.43
C CYS A 25 3.04 -22.37 -15.82
N ASP A 26 2.25 -21.59 -16.56
CA ASP A 26 2.62 -20.24 -16.97
C ASP A 26 2.95 -19.32 -15.78
N PHE A 27 2.21 -19.41 -14.67
CA PHE A 27 2.47 -18.61 -13.46
C PHE A 27 3.80 -18.96 -12.76
N HIS A 28 4.28 -20.19 -12.93
CA HIS A 28 5.51 -20.68 -12.31
C HIS A 28 6.67 -20.84 -13.30
N ARG A 29 6.49 -20.51 -14.59
CA ARG A 29 7.48 -20.75 -15.64
C ARG A 29 8.81 -20.04 -15.40
N HIS A 30 8.79 -18.86 -14.78
CA HIS A 30 9.99 -18.06 -14.48
C HIS A 30 10.56 -18.29 -13.08
N ARG A 31 9.92 -19.12 -12.24
CA ARG A 31 10.40 -19.38 -10.88
C ARG A 31 11.43 -20.50 -10.88
N LEU A 32 12.62 -20.22 -10.39
CA LEU A 32 13.69 -21.20 -10.26
C LEU A 32 13.64 -21.90 -8.90
N PRO A 33 13.91 -23.21 -8.82
CA PRO A 33 14.15 -23.88 -7.54
C PRO A 33 15.50 -23.44 -6.95
N CYS A 34 15.68 -23.61 -5.65
CA CYS A 34 16.99 -23.46 -5.03
C CYS A 34 17.94 -24.58 -5.51
N GLN A 35 19.21 -24.25 -5.79
CA GLN A 35 20.23 -25.22 -6.22
C GLN A 35 20.83 -26.06 -5.07
N VAL A 36 20.42 -25.84 -3.82
CA VAL A 36 20.89 -26.64 -2.68
C VAL A 36 20.09 -27.95 -2.62
N HIS A 37 20.79 -29.08 -2.57
CA HIS A 37 20.20 -30.41 -2.43
C HIS A 37 19.26 -30.46 -1.20
N ASP A 38 18.08 -31.06 -1.36
CA ASP A 38 17.02 -31.15 -0.33
C ASP A 38 16.51 -29.79 0.21
N CYS A 39 16.77 -28.70 -0.50
CA CYS A 39 16.18 -27.41 -0.14
C CYS A 39 14.71 -27.35 -0.58
N ASN A 40 13.82 -27.63 0.37
CA ASN A 40 12.37 -27.49 0.22
C ASN A 40 11.89 -26.04 0.11
N ASN A 41 12.79 -25.05 -0.03
CA ASN A 41 12.42 -23.65 -0.23
C ASN A 41 11.95 -23.38 -1.69
N ILE A 42 11.28 -24.38 -2.25
CA ILE A 42 10.44 -24.35 -3.43
C ILE A 42 9.03 -24.34 -2.84
N VAL A 43 8.56 -23.14 -2.48
CA VAL A 43 7.22 -22.84 -1.92
C VAL A 43 6.56 -24.02 -1.19
N HIS A 44 6.81 -24.05 0.11
CA HIS A 44 5.98 -24.78 1.05
C HIS A 44 5.05 -23.79 1.76
N ASP A 45 3.89 -24.28 2.21
CA ASP A 45 2.92 -23.57 3.03
C ASP A 45 3.61 -22.69 4.09
N GLY A 46 3.34 -21.38 4.01
CA GLY A 46 3.83 -20.37 4.96
C GLY A 46 5.10 -19.60 4.57
N CYS A 47 5.62 -19.68 3.34
CA CYS A 47 6.77 -18.87 2.93
C CYS A 47 6.74 -18.40 1.46
N ASP A 48 6.55 -17.09 1.25
CA ASP A 48 6.52 -16.45 -0.08
C ASP A 48 7.90 -16.24 -0.74
N ALA A 49 8.98 -16.80 -0.18
CA ALA A 49 10.33 -16.47 -0.60
C ALA A 49 10.84 -17.34 -1.76
N ASN A 50 10.66 -16.83 -2.99
CA ASN A 50 11.25 -17.38 -4.23
C ASN A 50 12.80 -17.50 -4.16
N ALA A 51 13.36 -18.41 -4.98
CA ALA A 51 14.77 -18.30 -5.35
C ALA A 51 15.02 -16.90 -5.94
N ARG A 52 15.99 -16.18 -5.38
CA ARG A 52 16.42 -14.86 -5.82
C ARG A 52 17.45 -15.04 -6.94
N GLY A 53 18.12 -13.95 -7.33
CA GLY A 53 19.22 -13.99 -8.29
C GLY A 53 20.25 -15.06 -7.95
N GLY A 54 20.68 -15.83 -8.95
CA GLY A 54 21.71 -16.87 -8.82
C GLY A 54 21.20 -18.27 -8.50
N GLY A 55 19.88 -18.53 -8.49
CA GLY A 55 19.34 -19.88 -8.28
C GLY A 55 19.35 -20.35 -6.82
N PHE A 56 19.39 -19.41 -5.87
CA PHE A 56 19.38 -19.72 -4.44
C PHE A 56 18.23 -18.99 -3.72
N CYS A 57 17.63 -19.64 -2.73
CA CYS A 57 16.59 -19.03 -1.90
C CYS A 57 17.17 -17.98 -0.93
N ALA A 58 16.33 -17.17 -0.29
CA ALA A 58 16.79 -16.14 0.64
C ALA A 58 17.69 -16.67 1.79
N ARG A 59 17.53 -17.96 2.16
CA ARG A 59 18.34 -18.65 3.17
C ARG A 59 19.69 -19.16 2.62
N HIS A 60 19.74 -19.50 1.34
CA HIS A 60 20.90 -20.13 0.69
C HIS A 60 21.60 -19.23 -0.32
N ALA A 61 21.14 -18.00 -0.53
CA ALA A 61 21.82 -17.01 -1.34
C ALA A 61 23.20 -16.77 -0.71
N LYS A 62 24.23 -17.41 -1.28
CA LYS A 62 25.49 -17.67 -0.58
C LYS A 62 26.22 -16.41 -0.13
N VAL A 63 25.93 -15.22 -0.67
CA VAL A 63 26.38 -13.97 -0.07
C VAL A 63 25.46 -12.83 -0.49
N HIS A 64 24.75 -12.22 0.45
CA HIS A 64 24.21 -10.86 0.26
C HIS A 64 25.27 -9.87 0.75
N VAL A 65 26.29 -9.59 -0.07
CA VAL A 65 27.24 -8.52 0.27
C VAL A 65 26.47 -7.21 0.22
N LYS A 66 26.19 -6.64 1.39
CA LYS A 66 25.64 -5.30 1.50
C LYS A 66 26.79 -4.33 1.30
N HIS A 67 26.80 -3.62 0.17
CA HIS A 67 27.79 -2.59 -0.08
C HIS A 67 27.64 -1.45 0.95
N VAL A 68 28.75 -0.82 1.32
CA VAL A 68 28.78 0.37 2.17
C VAL A 68 28.66 1.61 1.30
N CYS A 69 28.12 2.69 1.86
CA CYS A 69 28.01 3.98 1.20
C CYS A 69 29.38 4.53 0.78
N LEU A 70 29.46 5.09 -0.43
CA LEU A 70 30.68 5.66 -1.01
C LEU A 70 31.15 6.96 -0.31
N GLU A 71 30.25 7.65 0.39
CA GLU A 71 30.61 8.87 1.12
C GLU A 71 31.66 8.58 2.22
N PRO A 72 32.72 9.41 2.33
CA PRO A 72 33.74 9.26 3.36
C PRO A 72 33.13 9.17 4.76
N LEU A 73 33.65 8.25 5.58
CA LEU A 73 33.21 8.03 6.97
C LEU A 73 31.74 7.58 7.11
N CYS A 74 31.08 7.17 6.03
CA CYS A 74 29.71 6.65 6.09
C CYS A 74 29.68 5.12 6.13
N ASN A 75 29.44 4.55 7.30
CA ASN A 75 29.32 3.10 7.46
C ASN A 75 27.90 2.57 7.17
N SER A 76 27.02 3.41 6.60
CA SER A 76 25.65 3.02 6.26
C SER A 76 25.62 2.14 5.02
N VAL A 77 24.67 1.20 4.97
CA VAL A 77 24.47 0.32 3.81
C VAL A 77 24.03 1.14 2.59
N ALA A 78 24.66 0.87 1.45
CA ALA A 78 24.31 1.42 0.16
C ALA A 78 23.09 0.71 -0.43
N HIS A 79 22.25 1.48 -1.12
CA HIS A 79 21.05 0.98 -1.80
C HIS A 79 21.22 1.09 -3.32
N ALA A 80 21.16 2.30 -3.85
CA ALA A 80 21.40 2.61 -5.26
C ALA A 80 22.57 3.57 -5.39
N LYS A 81 23.22 3.59 -6.56
CA LYS A 81 24.36 4.49 -6.88
C LYS A 81 25.52 4.37 -5.87
N SER A 82 25.64 3.22 -5.20
CA SER A 82 26.61 2.99 -4.11
C SER A 82 26.49 3.97 -2.94
N LYS A 83 25.31 4.58 -2.72
CA LYS A 83 25.07 5.50 -1.61
C LYS A 83 23.96 4.99 -0.68
N CYS A 84 24.01 5.39 0.59
CA CYS A 84 22.92 5.12 1.53
C CYS A 84 21.73 6.07 1.29
N VAL A 85 20.60 5.82 1.94
CA VAL A 85 19.40 6.67 1.80
C VAL A 85 19.69 8.16 2.06
N ARG A 86 20.46 8.46 3.12
CA ARG A 86 20.83 9.84 3.51
C ARG A 86 21.70 10.53 2.46
N HIS A 87 22.55 9.76 1.77
CA HIS A 87 23.50 10.28 0.79
C HIS A 87 22.99 10.12 -0.66
N GLY A 88 21.69 9.86 -0.87
CA GLY A 88 21.09 9.85 -2.21
C GLY A 88 20.93 8.48 -2.87
N GLY A 89 21.08 7.40 -2.11
CA GLY A 89 20.76 6.04 -2.55
C GLY A 89 19.27 5.69 -2.48
N GLY A 90 18.44 6.56 -1.88
CA GLY A 90 16.99 6.41 -1.87
C GLY A 90 16.36 6.98 -3.15
N ARG A 91 15.26 6.36 -3.61
CA ARG A 91 14.45 6.92 -4.71
C ARG A 91 13.59 8.06 -4.18
N ARG A 92 13.55 9.20 -4.88
CA ARG A 92 12.65 10.32 -4.55
C ARG A 92 11.24 10.05 -5.07
N CYS A 93 10.26 10.70 -4.44
CA CYS A 93 8.90 10.77 -4.95
C CYS A 93 8.89 11.36 -6.36
N ARG A 94 8.04 10.82 -7.24
CA ARG A 94 7.85 11.31 -8.61
C ARG A 94 7.00 12.58 -8.70
N GLU A 95 6.23 12.88 -7.66
CA GLU A 95 5.45 14.12 -7.57
C GLU A 95 6.35 15.37 -7.67
N PRO A 96 5.99 16.36 -8.52
CA PRO A 96 6.68 17.65 -8.58
C PRO A 96 6.84 18.28 -7.20
N GLU A 97 7.99 18.90 -6.96
CA GLU A 97 8.31 19.60 -5.70
C GLU A 97 8.32 18.72 -4.43
N CYS A 98 8.14 17.40 -4.56
CA CYS A 98 8.18 16.50 -3.43
C CYS A 98 9.60 15.94 -3.19
N HIS A 99 10.29 16.46 -2.19
CA HIS A 99 11.62 15.97 -1.81
C HIS A 99 11.62 14.71 -0.92
N THR A 100 10.46 14.13 -0.66
CA THR A 100 10.35 12.93 0.19
C THR A 100 10.71 11.65 -0.57
N LEU A 101 10.95 10.57 0.16
CA LEU A 101 11.36 9.28 -0.40
C LEU A 101 10.16 8.47 -0.89
N ALA A 102 10.31 7.87 -2.07
CA ALA A 102 9.34 6.93 -2.62
C ALA A 102 9.31 5.63 -1.81
N ARG A 103 8.10 5.12 -1.57
CA ARG A 103 7.82 3.88 -0.84
C ARG A 103 7.20 2.81 -1.73
N SER A 104 6.22 3.19 -2.54
CA SER A 104 5.53 2.29 -3.47
C SER A 104 5.31 3.00 -4.80
N GLY A 105 5.41 2.27 -5.93
CA GLY A 105 5.09 2.83 -7.24
C GLY A 105 5.89 4.09 -7.64
N GLY A 106 7.03 4.38 -6.99
CA GLY A 106 7.79 5.62 -7.21
C GLY A 106 7.24 6.86 -6.51
N PHE A 107 6.29 6.72 -5.59
CA PHE A 107 5.68 7.81 -4.83
C PHE A 107 5.86 7.62 -3.33
N CYS A 108 5.86 8.73 -2.57
CA CYS A 108 5.91 8.69 -1.11
C CYS A 108 4.56 8.27 -0.53
N ARG A 109 4.46 8.08 0.79
CA ARG A 109 3.18 7.68 1.42
C ARG A 109 2.02 8.64 1.13
N ARG A 110 2.30 9.94 1.00
CA ARG A 110 1.28 10.96 0.71
C ARG A 110 0.82 10.95 -0.75
N HIS A 111 1.63 10.43 -1.67
CA HIS A 111 1.37 10.47 -3.10
C HIS A 111 1.25 9.06 -3.71
N ALA A 112 1.24 8.01 -2.88
CA ALA A 112 1.18 6.62 -3.33
C ALA A 112 -0.19 6.25 -3.89
N ASP A 113 -1.24 6.96 -3.47
CA ASP A 113 -2.62 6.80 -3.90
C ASP A 113 -2.90 7.54 -5.22
N GLY A 114 -1.90 7.61 -6.10
CA GLY A 114 -1.95 8.39 -7.33
C GLY A 114 -2.28 9.88 -7.11
N PRO A 115 -2.31 10.70 -8.16
CA PRO A 115 -3.29 11.77 -8.15
C PRO A 115 -4.65 11.08 -8.03
N MET A 116 -5.49 11.49 -7.07
CA MET A 116 -6.93 11.36 -7.30
C MET A 116 -7.13 11.85 -8.72
N LYS A 117 -7.55 10.99 -9.65
CA LYS A 117 -8.01 11.49 -10.92
C LYS A 117 -9.11 12.46 -10.52
N MET A 118 -8.92 13.73 -10.84
CA MET A 118 -10.04 14.64 -10.92
C MET A 118 -10.82 14.12 -12.12
N ASP A 119 -11.59 13.06 -11.89
CA ASP A 119 -12.72 12.74 -12.74
C ASP A 119 -13.54 14.04 -12.72
N ASP A 120 -13.63 14.66 -13.90
CA ASP A 120 -14.38 15.87 -14.26
C ASP A 120 -14.95 16.65 -13.06
N GLU A 121 -14.37 17.83 -12.79
CA GLU A 121 -14.89 18.83 -11.84
C GLU A 121 -16.43 18.83 -11.89
N PRO A 122 -17.14 18.32 -10.85
CA PRO A 122 -18.58 18.25 -10.91
C PRO A 122 -19.09 19.69 -10.99
N ASN A 123 -19.83 19.99 -12.05
CA ASN A 123 -20.47 21.30 -12.23
C ASN A 123 -21.34 21.60 -11.01
N TRP A 124 -20.87 22.51 -10.16
CA TRP A 124 -21.57 22.93 -8.95
C TRP A 124 -22.99 23.46 -9.23
N HIS A 125 -23.27 23.88 -10.47
CA HIS A 125 -24.58 24.38 -10.88
C HIS A 125 -25.66 23.29 -11.02
N ASP A 126 -25.31 22.00 -11.04
CA ASP A 126 -26.27 20.90 -11.15
C ASP A 126 -26.64 20.27 -9.78
N ILE A 127 -26.13 20.83 -8.69
CA ILE A 127 -26.53 20.45 -7.33
C ILE A 127 -27.79 21.24 -6.98
N GLU A 128 -28.96 20.69 -7.33
CA GLU A 128 -30.22 21.10 -6.71
C GLU A 128 -30.23 20.58 -5.26
N VAL A 129 -29.49 21.26 -4.38
CA VAL A 129 -29.76 21.20 -2.95
C VAL A 129 -31.12 21.85 -2.75
N GLY A 130 -32.14 21.02 -2.54
CA GLY A 130 -33.43 21.42 -1.98
C GLY A 130 -33.22 21.99 -0.58
N MET A 131 -32.72 23.23 -0.52
CA MET A 131 -32.62 24.06 0.68
C MET A 131 -33.96 24.74 0.89
N ASP A 132 -34.98 23.95 1.21
CA ASP A 132 -36.29 24.51 1.56
C ASP A 132 -36.28 25.25 2.90
N HIS A 133 -35.18 25.19 3.66
CA HIS A 133 -34.94 26.09 4.78
C HIS A 133 -33.45 26.08 5.17
N VAL A 134 -32.70 27.11 4.77
CA VAL A 134 -31.53 27.52 5.56
C VAL A 134 -32.11 28.37 6.68
N PRO A 135 -32.09 27.93 7.95
CA PRO A 135 -32.57 28.76 9.04
C PRO A 135 -31.78 30.08 9.01
N THR A 136 -32.50 31.20 8.97
CA THR A 136 -31.83 32.50 8.94
C THR A 136 -31.13 32.72 10.28
N PHE A 137 -30.20 33.67 10.32
CA PHE A 137 -29.50 33.99 11.55
C PHE A 137 -30.48 34.33 12.70
N GLU A 138 -31.65 34.91 12.38
CA GLU A 138 -32.71 35.16 13.35
C GLU A 138 -33.35 33.89 13.95
N ASP A 139 -33.47 32.81 13.17
CA ASP A 139 -34.04 31.53 13.66
C ASP A 139 -33.10 30.88 14.69
N LEU A 140 -31.79 31.00 14.47
CA LEU A 140 -30.77 30.49 15.40
C LEU A 140 -30.76 31.30 16.69
N ASP A 141 -30.81 32.64 16.57
CA ASP A 141 -30.82 33.54 17.73
C ASP A 141 -32.05 33.32 18.62
N GLN A 142 -33.23 33.10 18.04
CA GLN A 142 -34.43 32.77 18.82
C GLN A 142 -34.30 31.42 19.53
N SER A 143 -33.75 30.40 18.88
CA SER A 143 -33.53 29.11 19.52
C SER A 143 -32.58 29.18 20.73
N ILE A 144 -31.58 30.06 20.66
CA ILE A 144 -30.64 30.32 21.76
C ILE A 144 -31.36 31.05 22.90
N LEU A 145 -32.19 32.05 22.57
CA LEU A 145 -32.92 32.84 23.55
C LEU A 145 -33.95 31.99 24.32
N ASP A 146 -34.68 31.12 23.62
CA ASP A 146 -35.62 30.17 24.22
C ASP A 146 -34.92 29.18 25.17
N CYS A 147 -33.75 28.67 24.78
CA CYS A 147 -32.95 27.81 25.63
C CYS A 147 -32.53 28.51 26.94
N ILE A 148 -32.13 29.77 26.86
CA ILE A 148 -31.72 30.54 28.05
C ILE A 148 -32.93 30.79 28.95
N LEU A 149 -34.06 31.24 28.39
CA LEU A 149 -35.27 31.52 29.16
C LEU A 149 -35.77 30.28 29.90
N ALA A 150 -35.80 29.12 29.25
CA ALA A 150 -36.19 27.84 29.85
C ALA A 150 -35.31 27.43 31.05
N THR A 151 -34.04 27.82 31.08
CA THR A 151 -33.12 27.54 32.20
C THR A 151 -33.20 28.57 33.34
N THR A 152 -33.91 29.69 33.12
CA THR A 152 -33.99 30.80 34.07
C THR A 152 -35.34 30.94 34.75
N GLU A 153 -36.32 30.07 34.45
CA GLU A 153 -37.60 30.11 35.14
C GLU A 153 -37.41 29.72 36.63
N PRO A 154 -37.68 30.64 37.59
CA PRO A 154 -37.55 30.32 38.99
C PRO A 154 -38.60 29.26 39.35
N MET A 155 -38.17 28.17 39.98
CA MET A 155 -39.07 27.21 40.59
C MET A 155 -39.99 27.98 41.53
N MET A 156 -41.28 28.09 41.18
CA MET A 156 -42.26 28.77 42.01
C MET A 156 -42.26 28.10 43.39
N THR A 157 -41.70 28.79 44.38
CA THR A 157 -41.72 28.38 45.79
C THR A 157 -43.16 28.33 46.25
N THR A 158 -43.74 27.14 46.23
CA THR A 158 -44.96 26.83 46.98
C THR A 158 -44.67 27.06 48.46
N MET A 159 -45.04 28.24 48.96
CA MET A 159 -45.09 28.52 50.40
C MET A 159 -46.21 27.67 50.99
N LEU A 160 -45.85 26.55 51.60
CA LEU A 160 -46.67 25.87 52.59
C LEU A 160 -46.49 26.59 53.93
N PHE A 161 -47.49 27.38 54.33
CA PHE A 161 -47.90 27.60 55.73
C PHE A 161 -49.40 27.87 55.76
#